data_AF-X1U2R7-F1
#
_entry.id   AF-X1U2R7-F1
#
_cell.length_a   1.000
_cell.length_b   1.000
_cell.length_c   1.000
_cell.angle_alpha   90.00
_cell.angle_beta   90.00
_cell.angle_gamma   90.00
#
_symmetry.space_group_name_H-M   'P 1'
#
loop_
_entity.id
_entity.type
_entity.pdbx_description
1 polymer ?
#
loop_
_entity_poly.entity_id
_entity_poly.type
_entity_poly.pdbx_seq_one_letter_code
_entity_poly.pdbx_strand_id
1 'polypeptide(L)' 'DEYSRELSRILREILAAGSKRDRDKLLELAKDLEKLAAGDGNPDQNTG' A
#
# COMPACT_ATOMS: atom_id res chain seq x y z
N ASP A 1 -10.66 10.90 -2.22
CA ASP A 1 -9.83 10.11 -1.29
C ASP A 1 -8.37 10.11 -1.65
N GLU A 2 -7.58 10.70 -0.76
CA GLU A 2 -6.11 10.65 -0.77
C GLU A 2 -5.62 9.21 -0.59
N TYR A 3 -6.24 8.45 0.33
CA TYR A 3 -6.02 7.02 0.53
C TYR A 3 -6.15 6.21 -0.77
N SER A 4 -7.26 6.37 -1.50
CA SER A 4 -7.50 5.64 -2.75
C SER A 4 -6.47 5.97 -3.85
N ARG A 5 -5.99 7.21 -3.90
CA ARG A 5 -4.95 7.62 -4.85
C ARG A 5 -3.60 7.00 -4.50
N GLU A 6 -3.25 6.99 -3.22
CA GLU A 6 -1.99 6.46 -2.73
C GLU A 6 -1.94 4.92 -2.85
N LEU A 7 -3.03 4.24 -2.52
CA LEU A 7 -3.20 2.80 -2.75
C LEU A 7 -3.04 2.46 -4.23
N SER A 8 -3.71 3.20 -5.12
CA SER A 8 -3.62 3.01 -6.57
C SER A 8 -2.21 3.24 -7.12
N ARG A 9 -1.39 4.06 -6.46
CA ARG A 9 0.01 4.27 -6.81
C ARG A 9 0.86 3.09 -6.37
N ILE A 10 0.77 2.69 -5.11
CA ILE A 10 1.54 1.56 -4.54
C ILE A 10 1.30 0.28 -5.35
N LEU A 11 0.03 -0.01 -5.68
CA LEU A 11 -0.32 -1.19 -6.48
C LEU A 11 0.30 -1.18 -7.88
N ARG A 12 0.36 -0.01 -8.55
CA ARG A 12 1.03 0.10 -9.86
C ARG A 12 2.54 -0.13 -9.75
N GLU A 13 3.17 0.39 -8.71
CA GLU A 13 4.60 0.19 -8.47
C GLU A 13 4.91 -1.29 -8.14
N ILE A 14 4.02 -1.98 -7.41
CA ILE A 14 4.15 -3.43 -7.13
C ILE A 14 4.10 -4.23 -8.43
N LEU A 15 3.20 -3.93 -9.35
CA LEU A 15 3.12 -4.61 -10.65
C LEU A 15 4.41 -4.41 -11.45
N ALA A 16 4.94 -3.19 -11.49
CA ALA A 16 6.18 -2.89 -12.20
C ALA A 16 7.40 -3.58 -11.57
N ALA A 17 7.51 -3.57 -10.23
CA ALA A 17 8.57 -4.26 -9.49
C ALA A 17 8.47 -5.79 -9.64
N GLY A 18 7.25 -6.33 -9.59
CA GLY A 18 6.95 -7.74 -9.79
C GLY A 18 7.36 -8.23 -11.18
N SER A 19 7.09 -7.44 -12.21
CA SER A 19 7.54 -7.73 -13.59
C SER A 19 9.06 -7.84 -13.70
N LYS A 20 9.81 -7.09 -12.89
CA LYS A 20 11.28 -7.11 -12.85
C LYS A 20 11.85 -8.10 -11.83
N ARG A 21 10.99 -8.77 -11.06
CA ARG A 21 11.36 -9.60 -9.89
C ARG A 21 12.24 -8.84 -8.90
N ASP A 22 12.03 -7.53 -8.78
CA ASP A 22 12.75 -6.66 -7.86
C ASP A 22 12.20 -6.89 -6.44
N ARG A 23 12.81 -7.85 -5.74
CA ARG A 23 12.36 -8.30 -4.41
C ARG A 23 12.51 -7.21 -3.35
N ASP A 24 13.57 -6.41 -3.45
CA ASP A 24 13.83 -5.34 -2.50
C ASP A 24 12.77 -4.25 -2.63
N LYS A 25 12.44 -3.84 -3.87
CA LYS A 25 11.39 -2.86 -4.10
C LYS A 25 9.99 -3.39 -3.72
N LEU A 26 9.72 -4.67 -3.95
CA LEU A 26 8.47 -5.30 -3.50
C LEU A 26 8.33 -5.28 -1.97
N LEU A 27 9.42 -5.52 -1.23
CA LEU A 27 9.41 -5.45 0.24
C LEU A 27 9.21 -4.03 0.76
N GLU A 28 9.80 -3.03 0.10
CA GLU A 28 9.58 -1.62 0.41
C GLU A 28 8.12 -1.23 0.21
N LEU A 29 7.55 -1.55 -0.95
CA LEU A 29 6.16 -1.24 -1.29
C LEU A 29 5.14 -1.97 -0.39
N ALA A 30 5.46 -3.19 0.06
CA ALA A 30 4.63 -3.91 1.03
C ALA A 30 4.56 -3.17 2.38
N LYS A 31 5.69 -2.63 2.87
CA LYS A 31 5.71 -1.82 4.11
C LYS A 31 4.95 -0.51 3.95
N ASP A 32 5.03 0.11 2.78
CA ASP A 32 4.26 1.33 2.51
C ASP A 32 2.75 1.04 2.43
N LEU A 33 2.37 -0.13 1.90
CA LEU A 33 0.98 -0.60 1.92
C LEU A 33 0.49 -0.84 3.36
N GLU A 34 1.29 -1.48 4.21
CA GLU A 34 0.98 -1.69 5.63
C GLU A 34 0.79 -0.36 6.38
N LYS A 35 1.68 0.62 6.15
CA LYS A 35 1.57 1.95 6.75
C LYS A 35 0.33 2.70 6.26
N LEU A 36 0.03 2.62 4.97
CA LEU A 36 -1.16 3.25 4.41
C LEU A 36 -2.43 2.65 5.03
N ALA A 37 -2.47 1.32 5.18
CA ALA A 37 -3.57 0.63 5.86
C ALA A 37 -3.66 0.98 7.35
N ALA A 38 -2.53 1.16 8.03
CA ALA A 38 -2.49 1.54 9.45
C ALA A 38 -2.82 3.03 9.68
N GLY A 39 -2.54 3.91 8.72
CA GLY A 39 -2.78 5.35 8.80
C GLY A 39 -4.24 5.76 8.57
N ASP A 40 -5.02 4.92 7.88
CA ASP A 40 -6.47 5.12 7.65
C ASP A 40 -7.32 4.17 8.51
N GLY A 41 -6.71 3.12 9.06
CA GLY A 41 -7.33 2.20 10.00
C GLY A 41 -7.21 2.69 11.44
N ASN A 42 -7.93 3.74 11.83
CA ASN A 42 -8.29 3.87 13.24
C ASN A 42 -9.28 2.72 13.55
N PRO A 43 -8.95 1.74 14.41
CA PRO A 43 -9.87 0.65 14.77
C PRO A 43 -11.17 1.16 15.43
N ASP A 44 -11.23 2.44 15.80
CA ASP A 44 -12.39 3.13 16.38
C ASP A 44 -13.48 3.49 15.35
N GLN A 45 -13.20 3.44 14.04
CA GLN A 45 -14.18 3.80 13.00
C GLN A 45 -15.05 2.62 12.54
N ASN A 46 -14.86 1.41 13.08
CA ASN A 46 -15.81 0.31 12.93
C ASN A 46 -16.90 0.39 14.02
N THR A 47 -17.68 1.48 14.01
CA THR A 47 -19.00 1.47 14.67
C THR A 47 -20.00 1.09 13.60
N GLY A 48 -20.46 -0.16 13.65
CA GLY A 48 -21.53 -0.69 12.80
C GLY A 48 -22.88 -0.02 13.02
#